data_AF-A0AAE3LHG6-F1
#
_entry.id   AF-A0AAE3LHG6-F1
#
_cell.length_a   1.000
_cell.length_b   1.000
_cell.length_c   1.000
_cell.angle_alpha   90.00
_cell.angle_beta   90.00
_cell.angle_gamma   90.00
#
_symmetry.space_group_name_H-M   'P 1'
#
loop_
_entity.id
_entity.type
_entity.pdbx_description
1 polymer ?
#
loop_
_entity_poly.entity_id
_entity_poly.type
_entity_poly.pdbx_seq_one_letter_code
_entity_poly.pdbx_strand_id
1 'polypeptide(L)' 'MKQKEICKEEINLFYLWLCGTIGKEKGEDKRIVYLCCPAERDTLLRTFLEEYNAQHRYSAFKKAFKPTTRIITTKRV' A
#
# COMPACT_ATOMS: atom_id res chain seq x y z
N MET A 1 7.03 -16.92 -14.41
CA MET A 1 6.19 -17.17 -13.22
C MET A 1 5.09 -16.12 -13.18
N LYS A 2 3.80 -16.50 -13.25
CA LYS A 2 2.69 -15.53 -13.12
C LYS A 2 2.73 -14.93 -11.71
N GLN A 3 2.91 -13.62 -11.59
CA GLN A 3 2.73 -12.94 -10.30
C GLN A 3 1.29 -13.18 -9.85
N LYS A 4 1.10 -13.87 -8.72
CA LYS A 4 -0.23 -14.01 -8.11
C LYS A 4 -0.77 -12.62 -7.82
N GLU A 5 -2.02 -12.38 -8.19
CA GLU A 5 -2.70 -11.13 -7.84
C GLU A 5 -2.72 -10.95 -6.32
N ILE A 6 -2.78 -9.70 -5.87
CA ILE A 6 -2.96 -9.40 -4.45
C ILE A 6 -4.40 -9.76 -4.06
N CYS A 7 -4.58 -10.48 -2.95
CA CYS A 7 -5.92 -10.78 -2.46
C CYS A 7 -6.43 -9.70 -1.50
N LYS A 8 -7.74 -9.72 -1.23
CA LYS A 8 -8.40 -8.77 -0.32
C LYS A 8 -7.82 -8.83 1.10
N GLU A 9 -7.43 -10.01 1.56
CA GLU A 9 -6.87 -10.21 2.89
C GLU A 9 -5.50 -9.54 3.04
N GLU A 10 -4.64 -9.62 2.02
CA GLU A 10 -3.35 -8.92 1.98
C GLU A 10 -3.53 -7.39 2.02
N ILE A 11 -4.53 -6.88 1.30
CA ILE A 11 -4.87 -5.45 1.32
C ILE A 11 -5.34 -5.03 2.73
N ASN A 12 -6.24 -5.82 3.33
CA ASN A 12 -6.74 -5.55 4.68
C ASN A 12 -5.61 -5.60 5.72
N LEU A 13 -4.70 -6.57 5.62
CA LEU A 13 -3.54 -6.69 6.49
C LEU A 13 -2.67 -5.43 6.41
N PHE A 14 -2.42 -4.94 5.20
CA PHE A 14 -1.67 -3.71 4.99
C PHE A 14 -2.37 -2.48 5.58
N TYR A 15 -3.70 -2.35 5.44
CA TYR A 15 -4.44 -1.26 6.07
C TYR A 15 -4.40 -1.34 7.60
N LEU A 16 -4.54 -2.53 8.19
CA LEU A 16 -4.43 -2.71 9.64
C LEU A 16 -3.03 -2.33 10.15
N TRP A 17 -1.99 -2.64 9.37
CA TRP A 17 -0.62 -2.25 9.67
C TRP A 17 -0.44 -0.73 9.56
N LEU A 18 -1.00 -0.09 8.52
CA LEU A 18 -0.99 1.37 8.40
C LEU A 18 -1.73 2.07 9.53
N CYS A 19 -2.82 1.49 10.03
CA CYS A 19 -3.54 2.02 11.20
C CYS A 19 -2.74 1.90 12.52
N GLY A 20 -1.58 1.24 12.51
CA GLY A 20 -0.83 0.93 13.73
C GLY A 20 -1.53 -0.10 14.62
N THR A 21 -2.51 -0.86 14.10
CA THR A 21 -3.24 -1.88 14.86
C THR A 21 -2.39 -3.15 15.05
N ILE A 22 -1.58 -3.46 14.04
CA ILE A 22 -0.69 -4.62 14.00
C ILE A 22 0.74 -4.18 13.63
N GLY A 23 1.67 -5.10 13.81
CA GLY A 23 3.07 -4.92 13.48
C GLY A 23 3.93 -4.43 14.64
N LYS A 24 5.22 -4.20 14.37
CA LYS A 24 6.23 -3.83 15.36
C LYS A 24 6.00 -2.44 15.94
N GLU A 25 5.58 -1.49 15.10
CA GLU A 25 5.30 -0.10 15.48
C GLU A 25 3.81 0.10 15.80
N LYS A 26 3.29 -0.73 16.72
CA LYS A 26 1.89 -0.69 17.13
C LYS A 26 1.61 0.64 17.86
N GLY A 27 0.54 1.32 17.48
CA GLY A 27 0.11 2.61 18.04
C GLY A 27 0.43 3.82 17.17
N GLU A 28 1.26 3.67 16.13
CA GLU A 28 1.55 4.74 15.18
C GLU A 28 0.67 4.64 13.92
N ASP A 29 -0.20 5.63 13.73
CA ASP A 29 -1.04 5.74 12.55
C ASP A 29 -0.29 6.37 11.37
N LYS A 30 0.04 5.53 10.39
CA LYS A 30 0.82 5.86 9.19
C LYS A 30 -0.06 6.20 7.99
N ARG A 31 -1.40 6.21 8.14
CA ARG A 31 -2.35 6.43 7.03
C ARG A 31 -2.20 7.79 6.37
N ILE A 32 -2.06 8.85 7.18
CA ILE A 32 -1.90 10.22 6.66
C ILE A 32 -0.64 10.32 5.80
N VAL A 33 0.48 9.81 6.32
CA VAL A 33 1.76 9.78 5.58
C VAL A 33 1.61 9.01 4.27
N TYR A 34 0.99 7.82 4.30
CA TYR A 34 0.77 7.01 3.11
C TYR A 34 -0.08 7.71 2.03
N LEU A 35 -1.10 8.47 2.45
CA LEU A 35 -2.00 9.21 1.56
C LEU A 35 -1.31 10.44 0.95
N CYS A 36 -0.62 11.22 1.77
CA CYS A 36 -0.12 12.55 1.40
C CYS A 36 1.29 12.56 0.81
N CYS A 37 2.11 11.54 1.08
CA CYS A 37 3.53 11.53 0.73
C CYS A 37 3.87 10.37 -0.23
N PRO A 38 3.94 10.62 -1.56
CA PRO A 38 4.27 9.57 -2.54
C PRO A 38 5.63 8.90 -2.32
N ALA A 39 6.63 9.64 -1.84
CA ALA A 39 7.95 9.11 -1.51
C ALA A 39 7.86 8.13 -0.32
N GLU A 40 7.20 8.56 0.77
CA GLU A 40 7.00 7.72 1.96
C GLU A 40 6.11 6.52 1.70
N ARG A 41 5.19 6.60 0.72
CA ARG A 41 4.36 5.47 0.32
C ARG A 41 5.19 4.24 -0.09
N ASP A 42 6.25 4.46 -0.86
CA ASP A 42 7.12 3.37 -1.32
C ASP A 42 7.92 2.79 -0.15
N THR A 43 8.42 3.65 0.73
CA THR A 43 9.12 3.29 1.97
C THR A 43 8.22 2.44 2.87
N LEU A 44 7.03 2.93 3.20
CA LEU A 44 6.05 2.24 4.06
C LEU A 44 5.68 0.87 3.50
N LEU A 45 5.51 0.76 2.18
CA LEU A 45 5.22 -0.52 1.55
C LEU A 45 6.40 -1.50 1.68
N ARG A 46 7.64 -1.03 1.50
CA ARG A 46 8.84 -1.86 1.69
C ARG A 46 8.97 -2.31 3.14
N THR A 47 8.80 -1.41 4.09
CA THR A 47 8.89 -1.70 5.53
C THR A 47 7.85 -2.74 5.94
N PHE A 48 6.59 -2.57 5.52
CA PHE A 48 5.55 -3.57 5.72
C PHE A 48 5.97 -4.94 5.18
N LEU A 49 6.42 -5.01 3.92
CA LEU A 49 6.78 -6.30 3.30
C LEU A 49 8.01 -6.95 3.93
N GLU A 50 8.98 -6.16 4.37
CA GLU A 50 10.16 -6.64 5.09
C GLU A 50 9.76 -7.26 6.43
N GLU A 51 8.82 -6.64 7.15
CA GLU A 51 8.34 -7.14 8.43
C GLU A 51 7.74 -8.54 8.36
N TYR A 52 7.06 -8.87 7.26
CA TYR A 52 6.46 -10.19 7.01
C TYR A 52 7.31 -11.08 6.09
N ASN A 53 8.58 -10.73 5.82
CA ASN A 53 9.47 -11.45 4.92
C ASN A 53 8.88 -11.70 3.51
N ALA A 54 8.08 -10.74 3.03
CA ALA A 54 7.27 -10.82 1.82
C ALA A 54 7.73 -9.85 0.71
N GLN A 55 9.01 -9.43 0.71
CA GLN A 55 9.57 -8.45 -0.24
C GLN A 55 9.31 -8.80 -1.72
N HIS A 56 9.24 -10.09 -2.05
CA HIS A 56 8.90 -10.60 -3.39
C HIS A 56 7.49 -10.17 -3.89
N ARG A 57 6.59 -9.75 -2.99
CA ARG A 57 5.24 -9.24 -3.30
C ARG A 57 5.22 -7.77 -3.67
N TYR A 58 6.32 -7.03 -3.54
CA TYR A 58 6.38 -5.58 -3.73
C TYR A 58 5.78 -5.11 -5.06
N SER A 59 6.12 -5.77 -6.17
CA SER A 59 5.57 -5.42 -7.49
C SER A 59 4.06 -5.57 -7.57
N ALA A 60 3.49 -6.58 -6.90
CA ALA A 60 2.04 -6.81 -6.86
C ALA A 60 1.32 -5.71 -6.07
N PHE A 61 1.84 -5.37 -4.89
CA PHE A 61 1.33 -4.27 -4.08
C PHE A 61 1.44 -2.92 -4.81
N LYS A 62 2.61 -2.61 -5.38
CA LYS A 62 2.83 -1.36 -6.14
C LYS A 62 1.87 -1.20 -7.30
N LYS A 63 1.52 -2.31 -7.99
CA LYS A 63 0.53 -2.30 -9.07
C LYS A 63 -0.89 -2.08 -8.55
N ALA A 64 -1.25 -2.67 -7.41
CA ALA A 64 -2.57 -2.54 -6.82
C ALA A 64 -2.85 -1.16 -6.22
N PHE A 65 -1.83 -0.53 -5.63
CA PHE A 65 -1.92 0.79 -5.01
C PHE A 65 -1.49 1.94 -5.94
N LYS A 66 -1.25 1.66 -7.23
CA LYS A 66 -1.07 2.72 -8.21
C LYS A 66 -2.31 3.62 -8.16
N PRO A 67 -2.17 4.94 -7.99
CA PRO A 67 -3.30 5.83 -8.15
C PRO A 67 -3.85 5.59 -9.55
N THR A 68 -5.06 5.06 -9.65
CA THR A 68 -5.74 4.88 -10.92
C THR A 68 -5.96 6.28 -11.47
N THR A 69 -5.10 6.74 -12.38
CA THR A 69 -5.30 7.99 -13.10
C THR A 69 -6.54 7.84 -13.97
N ARG A 70 -7.71 8.10 -13.39
CA ARG A 70 -8.89 8.55 -14.11
C ARG A 70 -9.22 9.93 -13.60
N ILE A 71 -8.37 10.89 -13.94
CA ILE A 71 -8.85 12.25 -14.13
C ILE A 71 -9.62 12.19 -15.46
N ILE A 72 -10.88 11.78 -15.39
CA ILE A 72 -11.81 12.06 -16.49
C ILE A 72 -12.20 13.52 -16.29
N THR A 73 -11.42 14.44 -16.87
CA THR A 73 -11.96 15.76 -17.20
C THR A 73 -13.00 15.53 -18.29
N THR A 74 -14.25 15.27 -17.90
CA THR A 74 -15.36 15.58 -18.79
C THR A 74 -15.33 17.09 -18.96
N LYS A 75 -14.75 17.56 -20.07
CA LYS A 75 -15.00 18.92 -20.54
C LYS A 75 -16.52 19.05 -20.67
N ARG A 76 -17.16 19.74 -19.73
CA ARG A 76 -18.45 20.38 -19.97
C ARG A 76 -18.14 21.70 -20.64
N VAL A 77 -18.03 21.69 -21.97
CA VAL A 77 -18.24 22.87 -22.82
C VAL A 77 -18.86 22.40 -24.11
#